data_AF-A0A250IWF2-F1
#
_entry.id   AF-A0A250IWF2-F1
#
_cell.length_a   1.000
_cell.length_b   1.000
_cell.length_c   1.000
_cell.angle_alpha   90.00
_cell.angle_beta   90.00
_cell.angle_gamma   90.00
#
_symmetry.space_group_name_H-M   'P 1'
#
loop_
_entity.id
_entity.type
_entity.pdbx_description
1 polymer ?
#
loop_
_entity_poly.entity_id
_entity_poly.type
_entity_poly.pdbx_seq_one_letter_code
_entity_poly.pdbx_strand_id
1 'polypeptide(L)'
;MTLFLIGCLLLLGFGVAAFVHPKWGRFFSLRWTTHHLRQHGIPAEATILQLERTLMQINRRHVYDILLDVKLPGRPAYQVWHKSRMLDWNAFIVEPGLRLKVKVDPEDPQRLVVLEPVTPQRPLSIHDLHPGPDRPSDPVKALKDLQSMMDNGLITPDEYARKKAEILARL
;
A
#
# COMPACT_ATOMS: atom_id res chain seq x y z
N MET A 1 -24.99 -75.35 -16.70
CA MET A 1 -23.81 -75.94 -16.04
C MET A 1 -23.11 -74.81 -15.30
N THR A 2 -23.31 -74.74 -13.96
CA THR A 2 -22.54 -74.01 -12.88
C THR A 2 -22.16 -72.53 -13.13
N LEU A 3 -22.67 -71.46 -12.51
CA LEU A 3 -23.07 -71.08 -11.13
C LEU A 3 -21.91 -70.98 -10.10
N PHE A 4 -21.47 -69.74 -9.79
CA PHE A 4 -20.80 -69.20 -8.56
C PHE A 4 -20.57 -67.68 -8.85
N LEU A 5 -21.26 -66.66 -8.34
CA LEU A 5 -21.65 -66.21 -6.98
C LEU A 5 -20.45 -65.73 -6.13
N ILE A 6 -20.65 -64.59 -5.45
CA ILE A 6 -19.81 -63.83 -4.49
C ILE A 6 -19.09 -62.64 -5.17
N GLY A 7 -19.22 -61.36 -4.79
CA GLY A 7 -19.77 -60.71 -3.59
C GLY A 7 -18.75 -59.65 -3.08
N CYS A 8 -19.12 -58.36 -3.06
CA CYS A 8 -18.56 -57.22 -2.29
C CYS A 8 -18.95 -55.92 -3.04
N LEU A 9 -19.91 -55.09 -2.61
CA LEU A 9 -19.98 -54.24 -1.42
C LEU A 9 -18.77 -53.28 -1.27
N LEU A 10 -19.13 -52.01 -1.02
CA LEU A 10 -18.34 -50.86 -0.52
C LEU A 10 -17.76 -49.96 -1.63
N LEU A 11 -17.70 -48.63 -1.52
CA LEU A 11 -18.32 -47.59 -0.68
C LEU A 11 -17.88 -46.27 -1.36
N LEU A 12 -18.68 -45.21 -1.16
CA LEU A 12 -18.28 -43.81 -1.02
C LEU A 12 -16.96 -43.32 -1.65
N GLY A 13 -17.08 -42.33 -2.52
CA GLY A 13 -16.01 -41.36 -2.73
C GLY A 13 -15.95 -40.76 -4.12
N PHE A 14 -17.03 -40.13 -4.59
CA PHE A 14 -16.86 -39.19 -5.70
C PHE A 14 -16.12 -37.97 -5.15
N GLY A 15 -14.80 -38.04 -5.36
CA GLY A 15 -13.81 -37.10 -4.89
C GLY A 15 -14.16 -35.68 -5.27
N VAL A 16 -13.86 -34.80 -4.32
CA VAL A 16 -13.61 -33.38 -4.51
C VAL A 16 -12.90 -33.20 -5.85
N ALA A 17 -13.61 -32.62 -6.82
CA ALA A 17 -12.99 -32.10 -8.04
C ALA A 17 -12.08 -30.95 -7.60
N ALA A 18 -10.83 -31.28 -7.29
CA ALA A 18 -9.76 -30.33 -7.11
C ALA A 18 -9.61 -29.60 -8.45
N PHE A 19 -10.24 -28.43 -8.54
CA PHE A 19 -10.03 -27.47 -9.60
C PHE A 19 -8.62 -26.88 -9.45
N VAL A 20 -7.61 -27.69 -9.77
CA VAL A 20 -6.23 -27.24 -9.92
C VAL A 20 -6.17 -26.52 -11.27
N HIS A 21 -6.48 -25.22 -11.28
CA HIS A 21 -6.32 -24.40 -12.47
C HIS A 21 -4.82 -24.14 -12.72
N PRO A 22 -4.25 -24.61 -13.85
CA PRO A 22 -2.85 -24.36 -14.17
C PRO A 22 -2.77 -23.00 -14.89
N LYS A 23 -2.78 -21.88 -14.14
CA LYS A 23 -2.59 -20.53 -14.72
C LYS A 23 -1.14 -20.04 -14.59
N TRP A 24 -0.17 -20.89 -14.92
CA TRP A 24 1.25 -20.54 -14.91
C TRP A 24 1.80 -20.04 -16.26
N GLY A 25 0.96 -19.85 -17.29
CA GLY A 25 1.43 -19.44 -18.63
C GLY A 25 0.61 -18.32 -19.25
N ARG A 26 1.01 -17.05 -19.03
CA ARG A 26 0.94 -15.90 -19.97
C ARG A 26 0.97 -14.56 -19.24
N PHE A 27 2.12 -14.04 -18.79
CA PHE A 27 2.20 -12.62 -18.36
C PHE A 27 3.58 -12.00 -18.59
N PHE A 28 3.94 -11.77 -19.86
CA PHE A 28 5.13 -11.01 -20.28
C PHE A 28 4.80 -9.81 -21.20
N SER A 29 3.80 -8.97 -20.87
CA SER A 29 3.49 -7.73 -21.61
C SER A 29 3.21 -6.53 -20.69
N LEU A 30 4.21 -6.13 -19.88
CA LEU A 30 3.96 -5.28 -18.70
C LEU A 30 4.38 -3.80 -18.77
N ARG A 31 5.02 -3.30 -19.84
CA ARG A 31 5.52 -1.90 -19.82
C ARG A 31 4.62 -0.87 -20.53
N TRP A 32 4.05 -1.19 -21.69
CA TRP A 32 3.22 -0.21 -22.44
C TRP A 32 1.79 -0.08 -21.91
N THR A 33 1.20 -1.19 -21.45
CA THR A 33 -0.20 -1.27 -20.98
C THR A 33 -0.45 -0.46 -19.71
N THR A 34 0.55 -0.38 -18.82
CA THR A 34 0.38 0.22 -17.48
C THR A 34 0.14 1.73 -17.54
N HIS A 35 0.77 2.46 -18.46
CA HIS A 35 0.57 3.91 -18.59
C HIS A 35 -0.81 4.25 -19.14
N HIS A 36 -1.22 3.55 -20.21
CA HIS A 36 -2.55 3.71 -20.80
C HIS A 36 -3.64 3.42 -19.77
N LEU A 37 -3.49 2.34 -19.00
CA LEU A 37 -4.48 1.95 -18.00
C LEU A 37 -4.58 2.94 -16.84
N ARG A 38 -3.46 3.56 -16.43
CA ARG A 38 -3.47 4.63 -15.42
C ARG A 38 -4.25 5.86 -15.89
N GLN A 39 -4.32 6.11 -17.20
CA GLN A 39 -5.04 7.26 -17.75
C GLN A 39 -6.51 6.92 -18.05
N HIS A 40 -6.76 5.81 -18.74
CA HIS A 40 -8.06 5.49 -19.33
C HIS A 40 -8.83 4.34 -18.67
N GLY A 41 -8.24 3.63 -17.70
CA GLY A 41 -8.93 2.54 -17.02
C GLY A 41 -10.11 3.00 -16.15
N ILE A 42 -11.05 2.10 -15.92
CA ILE A 42 -12.23 2.34 -15.09
C ILE A 42 -11.76 2.46 -13.62
N PRO A 43 -12.06 3.57 -12.93
CA PRO A 43 -11.70 3.72 -11.53
C PRO A 43 -12.50 2.75 -10.65
N ALA A 44 -11.81 2.07 -9.73
CA ALA A 44 -12.40 1.13 -8.79
C ALA A 44 -11.61 1.10 -7.48
N GLU A 45 -12.16 0.38 -6.50
CA GLU A 45 -11.45 0.06 -5.24
C GLU A 45 -11.12 -1.43 -5.21
N ALA A 46 -10.01 -1.78 -4.58
CA ALA A 46 -9.62 -3.15 -4.34
C ALA A 46 -9.18 -3.35 -2.89
N THR A 47 -9.51 -4.49 -2.29
CA THR A 47 -9.05 -4.88 -0.95
C THR A 47 -8.04 -6.01 -1.07
N ILE A 48 -6.91 -5.91 -0.38
CA ILE A 48 -5.95 -7.01 -0.30
C ILE A 48 -6.56 -8.14 0.53
N LEU A 49 -6.71 -9.33 -0.06
CA LEU A 49 -7.11 -10.53 0.67
C LEU A 49 -5.91 -11.35 1.11
N GLN A 50 -4.90 -11.46 0.24
CA GLN A 50 -3.74 -12.31 0.47
C GLN A 50 -2.50 -11.68 -0.16
N LEU A 51 -1.36 -11.87 0.48
CA LEU A 51 -0.06 -11.39 0.04
C LEU A 51 0.97 -12.51 0.17
N GLU A 52 1.56 -12.90 -0.96
CA GLU A 52 2.59 -13.94 -1.01
C GLU A 52 3.85 -13.41 -1.65
N ARG A 53 5.00 -13.60 -0.98
CA ARG A 53 6.29 -13.26 -1.58
C ARG A 53 6.66 -14.33 -2.59
N THR A 54 6.95 -13.92 -3.81
CA THR A 54 7.48 -14.85 -4.83
C THR A 54 9.00 -14.99 -4.69
N LEU A 55 9.56 -16.02 -5.31
CA LEU A 55 11.01 -16.17 -5.47
C LEU A 55 11.60 -15.18 -6.50
N MET A 56 10.76 -14.44 -7.24
CA MET A 56 11.21 -13.51 -8.26
C MET A 56 11.67 -12.18 -7.67
N GLN A 57 12.73 -11.63 -8.26
CA GLN A 57 13.18 -10.27 -8.00
C GLN A 57 13.35 -9.53 -9.33
N ILE A 58 12.94 -8.26 -9.35
CA ILE A 58 13.15 -7.35 -10.47
C ILE A 58 13.89 -6.12 -9.93
N ASN A 59 15.06 -5.82 -10.48
CA ASN A 59 15.91 -4.71 -10.03
C ASN A 59 16.20 -4.77 -8.51
N ARG A 60 16.53 -5.97 -7.99
CA ARG A 60 16.77 -6.25 -6.56
C ARG A 60 15.56 -5.98 -5.65
N ARG A 61 14.35 -5.86 -6.20
CA ARG A 61 13.10 -5.73 -5.43
C ARG A 61 12.27 -6.99 -5.57
N HIS A 62 11.69 -7.44 -4.46
CA HIS A 62 10.81 -8.61 -4.46
C HIS A 62 9.52 -8.33 -5.21
N VAL A 63 9.09 -9.34 -5.97
CA VAL A 63 7.77 -9.39 -6.57
C VAL A 63 6.87 -10.19 -5.64
N TYR A 64 5.65 -9.70 -5.43
CA TYR A 64 4.63 -10.34 -4.63
C TYR A 64 3.49 -10.79 -5.52
N ASP A 65 2.87 -11.91 -5.17
CA ASP A 65 1.56 -12.32 -5.67
C ASP A 65 0.52 -11.81 -4.68
N ILE A 66 -0.44 -11.05 -5.17
CA ILE A 66 -1.45 -10.41 -4.33
C ILE A 66 -2.83 -10.82 -4.82
N LEU A 67 -3.64 -11.38 -3.93
CA LEU A 67 -5.05 -11.60 -4.20
C LEU A 67 -5.83 -10.33 -3.83
N LEU A 68 -6.51 -9.76 -4.80
CA LEU A 68 -7.30 -8.54 -4.65
C LEU A 68 -8.78 -8.87 -4.81
N ASP A 69 -9.61 -8.35 -3.91
CA ASP A 69 -11.06 -8.25 -4.08
C ASP A 69 -11.42 -6.89 -4.66
N VAL A 70 -11.82 -6.87 -5.94
CA VAL A 70 -12.04 -5.64 -6.71
C VAL A 70 -13.52 -5.32 -6.77
N LYS A 71 -13.87 -4.09 -6.40
CA LYS A 71 -15.23 -3.57 -6.42
C LYS A 71 -15.36 -2.43 -7.44
N LEU A 72 -16.02 -2.73 -8.55
CA LEU A 72 -16.41 -1.77 -9.57
C LEU A 72 -17.79 -1.16 -9.24
N PRO A 73 -18.04 0.12 -9.54
CA PRO A 73 -19.36 0.71 -9.37
C PRO A 73 -20.37 0.02 -10.29
N GLY A 74 -21.50 -0.42 -9.71
CA GLY A 74 -22.59 -1.08 -10.45
C GLY A 74 -22.31 -2.52 -10.88
N ARG A 75 -21.24 -3.16 -10.39
CA ARG A 75 -20.92 -4.56 -10.69
C ARG A 75 -20.66 -5.36 -9.41
N PRO A 76 -20.85 -6.70 -9.42
CA PRO A 76 -20.43 -7.54 -8.31
C PRO A 76 -18.91 -7.47 -8.12
N ALA A 77 -18.47 -7.64 -6.87
CA ALA A 77 -17.05 -7.76 -6.56
C ALA A 77 -16.48 -9.06 -7.14
N TYR A 78 -15.20 -9.05 -7.50
CA TYR A 78 -14.51 -10.21 -8.04
C TYR A 78 -13.06 -10.26 -7.59
N GLN A 79 -12.51 -11.47 -7.55
CA GLN A 79 -11.14 -11.71 -7.12
C GLN A 79 -10.18 -11.85 -8.29
N VAL A 80 -8.98 -11.30 -8.14
CA VAL A 80 -7.92 -11.37 -9.15
C VAL A 80 -6.54 -11.44 -8.50
N TRP A 81 -5.69 -12.29 -9.07
CA TRP A 81 -4.27 -12.35 -8.72
C TRP A 81 -3.49 -11.29 -9.50
N HIS A 82 -2.76 -10.46 -8.78
CA HIS A 82 -1.95 -9.39 -9.32
C HIS A 82 -0.51 -9.51 -8.84
N LYS A 83 0.45 -9.42 -9.77
CA LYS A 83 1.87 -9.43 -9.45
C LYS A 83 2.42 -8.02 -9.49
N SER A 84 2.97 -7.56 -8.37
CA SER A 84 3.57 -6.22 -8.28
C SER A 84 4.72 -6.16 -7.31
N ARG A 85 5.53 -5.10 -7.42
CA ARG A 85 6.46 -4.69 -6.37
C ARG A 85 5.69 -3.78 -5.41
N MET A 86 5.90 -3.98 -4.12
CA MET A 86 5.14 -3.27 -3.06
C MET A 86 5.34 -1.74 -3.10
N LEU A 87 6.53 -1.26 -3.48
CA LEU A 87 6.82 0.17 -3.58
C LEU A 87 6.12 0.87 -4.77
N ASP A 88 5.52 0.13 -5.70
CA ASP A 88 4.88 0.73 -6.87
C ASP A 88 3.56 1.45 -6.51
N TRP A 89 3.08 1.29 -5.27
CA TRP A 89 1.76 1.72 -4.81
C TRP A 89 1.77 2.92 -3.87
N ASN A 90 2.94 3.51 -3.60
CA ASN A 90 3.08 4.57 -2.58
C ASN A 90 2.47 4.19 -1.21
N ALA A 91 2.52 2.90 -0.87
CA ALA A 91 2.02 2.34 0.39
C ALA A 91 3.21 1.99 1.29
N PHE A 92 3.16 2.43 2.55
CA PHE A 92 4.19 2.17 3.55
C PHE A 92 3.96 0.84 4.27
N ILE A 93 2.71 0.52 4.57
CA ILE A 93 2.29 -0.71 5.26
C ILE A 93 1.35 -1.47 4.33
N VAL A 94 1.68 -2.70 3.97
CA VAL A 94 0.88 -3.50 3.04
C VAL A 94 0.52 -4.82 3.72
N GLU A 95 -0.75 -4.92 4.11
CA GLU A 95 -1.31 -6.07 4.82
C GLU A 95 -2.70 -6.41 4.25
N PRO A 96 -3.16 -7.67 4.42
CA PRO A 96 -4.55 -8.03 4.16
C PRO A 96 -5.53 -7.07 4.85
N GLY A 97 -6.58 -6.68 4.14
CA GLY A 97 -7.56 -5.68 4.56
C GLY A 97 -7.25 -4.25 4.07
N LEU A 98 -6.03 -3.97 3.56
CA LEU A 98 -5.72 -2.67 2.98
C LEU A 98 -6.58 -2.42 1.73
N ARG A 99 -7.21 -1.25 1.68
CA ARG A 99 -7.98 -0.78 0.53
C ARG A 99 -7.12 0.11 -0.37
N LEU A 100 -7.18 -0.17 -1.66
CA LEU A 100 -6.37 0.46 -2.71
C LEU A 100 -7.29 1.05 -3.78
N LYS A 101 -6.94 2.22 -4.28
CA LYS A 101 -7.49 2.74 -5.54
C LYS A 101 -6.83 2.01 -6.69
N VAL A 102 -7.63 1.50 -7.61
CA VAL A 102 -7.17 0.79 -8.80
C VAL A 102 -7.83 1.34 -10.05
N LYS A 103 -7.21 1.09 -11.19
CA LYS A 103 -7.85 1.23 -12.50
C LYS A 103 -7.89 -0.11 -13.19
N VAL A 104 -9.07 -0.50 -13.66
CA VAL A 104 -9.34 -1.79 -14.31
C VAL A 104 -9.50 -1.58 -15.80
N ASP A 105 -8.99 -2.52 -16.59
CA ASP A 105 -9.15 -2.52 -18.03
C ASP A 105 -10.61 -2.85 -18.38
N PRO A 106 -11.33 -2.00 -19.13
CA PRO A 106 -12.72 -2.27 -19.51
C PRO A 106 -12.87 -3.53 -20.37
N GLU A 107 -11.84 -3.92 -21.12
CA GLU A 107 -11.86 -5.08 -22.02
C GLU A 107 -11.42 -6.37 -21.31
N ASP A 108 -10.61 -6.27 -20.26
CA ASP A 108 -10.09 -7.41 -19.51
C ASP A 108 -10.04 -7.14 -17.99
N PRO A 109 -11.05 -7.58 -17.21
CA PRO A 109 -11.09 -7.38 -15.77
C PRO A 109 -9.91 -8.00 -14.98
N GLN A 110 -9.14 -8.91 -15.59
CA GLN A 110 -7.93 -9.47 -14.99
C GLN A 110 -6.73 -8.52 -15.09
N ARG A 111 -6.84 -7.47 -15.91
CA ARG A 111 -5.81 -6.42 -16.05
C ARG A 111 -6.22 -5.20 -15.24
N LEU A 112 -5.39 -4.90 -14.26
CA LEU A 112 -5.55 -3.70 -13.44
C LEU A 112 -4.20 -3.09 -13.09
N VAL A 113 -4.26 -1.83 -12.69
CA VAL A 113 -3.14 -1.11 -12.10
C VAL A 113 -3.54 -0.57 -10.75
N VAL A 114 -2.67 -0.79 -9.76
CA VAL A 114 -2.79 -0.19 -8.42
C VAL A 114 -2.20 1.22 -8.46
N LEU A 115 -2.92 2.16 -7.86
CA LEU A 115 -2.52 3.57 -7.81
C LEU A 115 -1.96 3.94 -6.43
N GLU A 116 -2.81 3.91 -5.40
CA GLU A 116 -2.50 4.37 -4.05
C GLU A 116 -3.48 3.77 -3.01
N PRO A 117 -3.15 3.78 -1.71
CA PRO A 117 -4.12 3.48 -0.66
C PRO A 117 -5.33 4.41 -0.70
N VAL A 118 -6.52 3.89 -0.40
CA VAL A 118 -7.74 4.71 -0.23
C VAL A 118 -7.58 5.66 0.95
N THR A 119 -7.00 5.17 2.05
CA THR A 119 -6.66 5.98 3.22
C THR A 119 -5.18 6.32 3.21
N PRO A 120 -4.80 7.61 3.21
CA PRO A 120 -3.40 8.01 3.26
C PRO A 120 -2.70 7.42 4.48
N GLN A 121 -1.65 6.65 4.25
CA GLN A 121 -0.77 6.20 5.32
C GLN A 121 0.19 7.33 5.61
N ARG A 122 -0.05 8.09 6.69
CA ARG A 122 0.88 9.13 7.11
C ARG A 122 2.13 8.45 7.66
N PRO A 123 3.31 8.58 7.02
CA PRO A 123 4.54 8.15 7.67
C PRO A 123 4.66 8.93 8.96
N LEU A 124 4.82 8.23 10.09
CA LEU A 124 5.08 8.85 11.38
C LEU A 124 6.30 9.76 11.21
N SER A 125 6.07 11.07 11.21
CA SER A 125 7.18 12.01 11.20
C SER A 125 7.80 12.00 12.59
N ILE A 126 9.10 12.30 12.71
CA ILE A 126 9.74 12.48 14.02
C ILE A 126 9.02 13.58 14.83
N HIS A 127 8.36 14.52 14.13
CA HIS A 127 7.44 15.52 14.67
C HIS A 127 6.14 14.95 15.27
N ASP A 128 5.67 13.76 14.86
CA ASP A 128 4.44 13.14 15.39
C ASP A 128 4.74 12.22 16.58
N LEU A 129 5.95 11.66 16.66
CA LEU A 129 6.40 10.77 17.75
C LEU A 129 6.77 11.54 19.03
N HIS A 130 7.11 12.82 18.88
CA HIS A 130 7.03 13.76 19.98
C HIS A 130 5.75 14.57 19.79
N PRO A 131 4.72 14.44 20.64
CA PRO A 131 3.97 15.62 21.03
C PRO A 131 4.95 16.51 21.78
N GLY A 132 5.92 17.10 21.06
CA GLY A 132 6.52 18.34 21.47
C GLY A 132 5.31 19.22 21.67
N PRO A 133 5.07 19.69 22.90
CA PRO A 133 3.84 20.38 23.14
C PRO A 133 3.81 21.54 22.16
N ASP A 134 2.63 21.80 21.60
CA ASP A 134 2.26 23.12 21.09
C ASP A 134 2.30 24.11 22.28
N ARG A 135 3.46 24.21 22.93
CA ARG A 135 3.75 25.18 23.96
C ARG A 135 3.90 26.47 23.18
N PRO A 136 3.10 27.51 23.45
CA PRO A 136 3.59 28.86 23.19
C PRO A 136 4.99 28.89 23.77
N SER A 137 6.00 29.07 22.93
CA SER A 137 7.40 28.96 23.36
C SER A 137 7.54 29.99 24.46
N ASP A 138 7.73 29.53 25.71
CA ASP A 138 7.79 30.40 26.88
C ASP A 138 8.67 31.60 26.49
N PRO A 139 8.08 32.80 26.43
CA PRO A 139 8.73 33.98 25.87
C PRO A 139 10.05 34.26 26.59
N VAL A 140 10.11 33.96 27.90
CA VAL A 140 11.32 34.10 28.71
C VAL A 140 12.37 33.06 28.31
N LYS A 141 11.96 31.80 28.10
CA LYS A 141 12.86 30.75 27.60
C LYS A 141 13.39 31.06 26.20
N ALA A 142 12.53 31.56 25.30
CA ALA A 142 12.91 31.92 23.94
C ALA A 142 13.93 33.07 23.91
N LEU A 143 13.78 34.07 24.78
CA LEU A 143 14.76 35.15 24.94
C LEU A 143 16.11 34.64 25.47
N LYS A 144 16.09 33.70 26.43
CA LYS A 144 17.29 33.06 26.97
C LYS A 144 18.03 32.23 25.92
N ASP A 145 17.30 31.44 25.14
CA ASP A 145 17.87 30.63 24.06
C ASP A 145 18.46 31.53 22.96
N LEU A 146 17.79 32.63 22.61
CA LEU A 146 18.28 33.61 21.64
C LEU A 146 19.56 34.32 22.11
N GLN A 147 19.67 34.64 23.41
CA GLN A 147 20.89 35.21 23.99
C GLN A 147 22.05 34.21 23.94
N SER A 148 21.80 32.95 24.29
CA SER A 148 22.81 31.89 24.17
C SER A 148 23.31 31.72 22.73
N MET A 149 22.43 31.85 21.72
CA MET A 149 22.85 31.78 20.31
C MET A 149 23.77 32.94 19.92
N MET A 150 23.50 34.16 20.41
CA MET A 150 24.36 35.32 20.17
C MET A 150 25.73 35.16 20.86
N ASP A 151 25.73 34.72 22.12
CA ASP A 151 26.95 34.51 22.91
C ASP A 151 27.85 33.42 22.29
N ASN A 152 27.23 32.39 21.68
CA ASN A 152 27.93 31.33 20.95
C ASN A 152 28.28 31.71 19.49
N GLY A 153 27.98 32.94 19.05
CA GLY A 153 28.28 33.41 17.69
C GLY A 153 27.46 32.74 16.58
N LEU A 154 26.34 32.09 16.92
CA LEU A 154 25.43 31.44 15.95
C LEU A 154 24.55 32.44 15.20
N ILE A 155 24.35 33.63 15.77
CA ILE A 155 23.57 34.72 15.18
C ILE A 155 24.29 36.05 15.38
N THR A 156 24.05 36.98 14.48
CA THR A 156 24.58 38.35 14.57
C THR A 156 23.78 39.21 15.57
N PRO A 157 24.36 40.31 16.09
CA PRO A 157 23.64 41.24 16.96
C PRO A 157 22.35 41.82 16.33
N ASP A 158 22.36 42.06 15.02
CA ASP A 158 21.21 42.58 14.28
C ASP A 158 20.08 41.55 14.17
N GLU A 159 20.43 40.27 13.97
CA GLU A 159 19.47 39.16 13.97
C GLU A 159 18.86 38.92 15.35
N TYR A 160 19.67 39.05 16.41
CA TYR A 160 19.19 39.01 17.79
C TYR A 160 18.14 40.10 18.05
N ALA A 161 18.43 41.35 17.67
CA ALA A 161 17.51 42.48 17.88
C ALA A 161 16.16 42.27 17.17
N ARG A 162 16.19 41.80 15.93
CA ARG A 162 14.99 41.49 15.14
C ARG A 162 14.15 40.38 15.78
N LYS A 163 14.77 39.25 16.13
CA LYS A 163 14.06 38.10 16.72
C LYS A 163 13.54 38.39 18.12
N LYS A 164 14.27 39.18 18.92
CA LYS A 164 13.82 39.66 20.23
C LYS A 164 12.55 40.49 20.11
N ALA A 165 12.49 41.41 19.14
CA ALA A 165 11.29 42.22 18.90
C ALA A 165 10.09 41.36 18.49
N GLU A 166 10.29 40.35 17.64
CA GLU A 166 9.26 39.40 17.24
C GLU A 166 8.71 38.59 18.43
N ILE A 167 9.60 38.13 19.32
CA ILE A 167 9.20 37.37 20.53
C ILE A 167 8.43 38.24 21.53
N LEU A 168 8.76 39.53 21.62
CA LEU A 168 8.06 40.48 22.48
C LEU A 168 6.74 40.96 21.89
N ALA A 169 6.60 41.00 20.56
CA ALA A 169 5.37 41.41 19.88
C ALA A 169 4.24 40.38 19.96
N ARG A 170 4.56 39.13 20.28
CA ARG A 170 3.61 38.01 20.47
C ARG A 170 3.17 37.82 21.93
N LEU A 171 3.62 38.69 22.83
CA LEU A 171 3.22 38.76 24.24
C LEU A 171 1.99 39.67 24.39
#